data_AF-A0AAP4Y4G5-F1
#
_entry.id   AF-A0AAP4Y4G5-F1
#
_cell.length_a   1.000
_cell.length_b   1.000
_cell.length_c   1.000
_cell.angle_alpha   90.00
_cell.angle_beta   90.00
_cell.angle_gamma   90.00
#
_symmetry.space_group_name_H-M   'P 1'
#
loop_
_entity.id
_entity.type
_entity.pdbx_description
1 polymer ?
#
loop_
_entity_poly.entity_id
_entity_poly.type
_entity_poly.pdbx_seq_one_letter_code
_entity_poly.pdbx_strand_id
1 'polypeptide(L)'
;MTCAAVLLALASCGTPPVMGPADPPPSASPSVAQVMVKPQSVSLGVQDTVDLTATALDDQGNPIPDASISWSVSDTSVVSLNNGQAKGKKTGSTTITASSDGKKGHSKVNVKKGSGTVTLSLTPQADTLAPGDTVRLDAEVTDGSGQPISGVTFNWSSSASSVAAVDSGLVTGESSGSATITAQVQGLSADAAITVKAPSSQQGQVASVRVQPSADTVQVGSSVQLTATPLDASGNAVSGASVTWSSSATSVATVDGSGKVTGVAQGSATISATAGGQSGKATVTVIPD
;
A
#
# COMPACT_ATOMS: atom_id res chain seq x y z
N MET A 1 87.41 -71.72 -47.19
CA MET A 1 88.01 -72.76 -46.32
C MET A 1 87.85 -72.26 -44.89
N THR A 2 86.74 -72.59 -44.25
CA THR A 2 86.51 -73.79 -43.39
C THR A 2 86.81 -73.50 -41.92
N CYS A 3 85.84 -73.93 -41.13
CA CYS A 3 85.92 -74.36 -39.73
C CYS A 3 85.82 -73.34 -38.60
N ALA A 4 84.73 -73.54 -37.87
CA ALA A 4 84.39 -73.03 -36.56
C ALA A 4 85.31 -73.55 -35.45
N ALA A 5 85.39 -72.81 -34.35
CA ALA A 5 85.52 -73.37 -33.02
C ALA A 5 84.71 -72.49 -32.04
N VAL A 6 83.75 -73.14 -31.40
CA VAL A 6 82.84 -72.64 -30.38
C VAL A 6 83.58 -72.58 -29.04
N LEU A 7 83.43 -71.49 -28.29
CA LEU A 7 83.70 -71.48 -26.85
C LEU A 7 82.52 -70.81 -26.12
N LEU A 8 81.90 -71.62 -25.26
CA LEU A 8 80.69 -71.36 -24.51
C LEU A 8 81.06 -70.70 -23.17
N ALA A 9 80.49 -69.54 -22.85
CA ALA A 9 80.57 -68.95 -21.51
C ALA A 9 79.20 -68.40 -21.08
N LEU A 10 78.70 -69.03 -20.02
CA LEU A 10 77.48 -68.88 -19.22
C LEU A 10 76.82 -67.48 -19.22
N ALA A 11 75.59 -67.40 -19.74
CA ALA A 11 74.69 -66.27 -19.55
C ALA A 11 73.85 -66.47 -18.27
N SER A 12 73.85 -65.46 -17.40
CA SER A 12 73.03 -65.41 -16.18
C SER A 12 71.54 -65.44 -16.54
N CYS A 13 70.78 -66.34 -15.91
CA CYS A 13 69.32 -66.38 -16.03
C CYS A 13 68.72 -65.16 -15.30
N GLY A 14 68.37 -64.12 -16.06
CA GLY A 14 67.53 -63.03 -15.58
C GLY A 14 66.09 -63.50 -15.48
N THR A 15 65.45 -63.28 -14.33
CA THR A 15 64.01 -63.53 -14.13
C THR A 15 63.18 -62.77 -15.16
N PRO A 16 62.16 -63.39 -15.79
CA PRO A 16 61.29 -62.70 -16.74
C PRO A 16 60.52 -61.57 -16.02
N PRO A 17 60.25 -60.44 -16.72
CA PRO A 17 59.49 -59.34 -16.15
C PRO A 17 58.07 -59.80 -15.79
N VAL A 18 57.63 -59.44 -14.58
CA VAL A 18 56.25 -59.63 -14.12
C VAL A 18 55.36 -58.73 -14.97
N MET A 19 54.53 -59.31 -15.84
CA MET A 19 53.49 -58.54 -16.54
C MET A 19 52.49 -58.05 -15.49
N GLY A 20 52.39 -56.74 -15.30
CA GLY A 20 51.31 -56.16 -14.50
C GLY A 20 49.93 -56.54 -15.07
N PRO A 21 48.86 -56.50 -14.26
CA PRO A 21 47.51 -56.74 -14.76
C PRO A 21 47.25 -55.81 -15.95
N ALA A 22 46.72 -56.37 -17.03
CA ALA A 22 46.32 -55.60 -18.20
C ALA A 22 45.41 -54.45 -17.75
N ASP A 23 45.65 -53.24 -18.28
CA ASP A 23 44.75 -52.12 -18.05
C ASP A 23 43.32 -52.56 -18.40
N PRO A 24 42.32 -52.29 -17.54
CA PRO A 24 40.94 -52.59 -17.89
C PRO A 24 40.60 -51.88 -19.20
N PRO A 25 39.79 -52.51 -20.09
CA PRO A 25 39.39 -51.86 -21.32
C PRO A 25 38.80 -50.48 -21.02
N PRO A 26 39.01 -49.48 -21.89
CA PRO A 26 38.43 -48.16 -21.67
C PRO A 26 36.93 -48.34 -21.44
N SER A 27 36.43 -47.86 -20.28
CA SER A 27 34.99 -47.83 -20.01
C SER A 27 34.30 -47.23 -21.22
N ALA A 28 33.33 -47.96 -21.79
CA ALA A 28 32.51 -47.44 -22.87
C ALA A 28 31.98 -46.07 -22.46
N SER A 29 32.17 -45.06 -23.31
CA SER A 29 31.63 -43.73 -23.05
C SER A 29 30.12 -43.87 -22.79
N PRO A 30 29.59 -43.29 -21.71
CA PRO A 30 28.18 -43.49 -21.36
C PRO A 30 27.31 -42.98 -22.52
N SER A 31 26.53 -43.88 -23.11
CA SER A 31 25.62 -43.56 -24.22
C SER A 31 24.28 -43.10 -23.69
N VAL A 32 23.70 -42.05 -24.26
CA VAL A 32 22.37 -41.58 -23.83
C VAL A 32 21.28 -42.59 -24.19
N ALA A 33 20.60 -43.12 -23.19
CA ALA A 33 19.43 -43.97 -23.37
C ALA A 33 18.13 -43.16 -23.37
N GLN A 34 18.05 -42.11 -22.55
CA GLN A 34 16.84 -41.30 -22.36
C GLN A 34 17.17 -39.82 -22.12
N VAL A 35 16.26 -38.92 -22.51
CA VAL A 35 16.29 -37.49 -22.14
C VAL A 35 15.03 -37.16 -21.34
N MET A 36 15.21 -36.64 -20.13
CA MET A 36 14.13 -36.22 -19.23
C MET A 36 14.04 -34.69 -19.23
N VAL A 37 12.84 -34.12 -19.40
CA VAL A 37 12.60 -32.67 -19.29
C VAL A 37 11.71 -32.39 -18.09
N LYS A 38 12.10 -31.42 -17.25
CA LYS A 38 11.32 -30.98 -16.09
C LYS A 38 11.07 -29.48 -16.12
N PRO A 39 9.85 -29.04 -15.76
CA PRO A 39 8.61 -29.85 -15.68
C PRO A 39 8.15 -30.40 -17.04
N GLN A 40 7.39 -31.51 -17.02
CA GLN A 40 6.81 -32.13 -18.24
C GLN A 40 5.63 -31.33 -18.83
N SER A 41 5.03 -30.44 -18.04
CA SER A 41 4.07 -29.47 -18.54
C SER A 41 4.11 -28.17 -17.76
N VAL A 42 3.87 -27.06 -18.45
CA VAL A 42 3.81 -25.70 -17.88
C VAL A 42 2.60 -24.95 -18.41
N SER A 43 2.02 -24.11 -17.57
CA SER A 43 1.06 -23.08 -17.96
C SER A 43 1.64 -21.71 -17.59
N LEU A 44 1.76 -20.80 -18.57
CA LEU A 44 2.27 -19.43 -18.35
C LEU A 44 1.46 -18.39 -19.15
N GLY A 45 1.54 -17.11 -18.76
CA GLY A 45 0.95 -15.99 -19.49
C GLY A 45 1.80 -15.54 -20.69
N VAL A 46 1.29 -14.58 -21.45
CA VAL A 46 2.09 -13.91 -22.50
C VAL A 46 3.13 -13.02 -21.80
N GLN A 47 4.37 -13.03 -22.29
CA GLN A 47 5.58 -12.42 -21.70
C GLN A 47 6.19 -13.11 -20.47
N ASP A 48 5.46 -14.00 -19.78
CA ASP A 48 6.02 -14.79 -18.68
C ASP A 48 7.14 -15.72 -19.16
N THR A 49 8.08 -16.02 -18.27
CA THR A 49 9.21 -16.93 -18.50
C THR A 49 9.19 -18.11 -17.54
N VAL A 50 9.65 -19.27 -18.01
CA VAL A 50 9.88 -20.47 -17.19
C VAL A 50 11.18 -21.13 -17.62
N ASP A 51 11.96 -21.59 -16.65
CA ASP A 51 13.15 -22.39 -16.92
C ASP A 51 12.79 -23.87 -16.96
N LEU A 52 13.15 -24.52 -18.07
CA LEU A 52 13.08 -25.97 -18.24
C LEU A 52 14.48 -26.55 -18.08
N THR A 53 14.56 -27.65 -17.36
CA THR A 53 15.80 -28.43 -17.21
C THR A 53 15.69 -29.72 -18.00
N ALA A 54 16.78 -30.11 -18.66
CA ALA A 54 16.89 -31.39 -19.36
C ALA A 54 18.07 -32.18 -18.81
N THR A 55 17.85 -33.48 -18.58
CA THR A 55 18.88 -34.41 -18.09
C THR A 55 18.94 -35.61 -19.02
N ALA A 56 20.12 -35.89 -19.58
CA ALA A 56 20.39 -37.13 -20.30
C ALA A 56 20.72 -38.23 -19.29
N LEU A 57 20.14 -39.42 -19.50
CA LEU A 57 20.29 -40.59 -18.64
C LEU A 57 20.89 -41.75 -19.44
N ASP A 58 21.76 -42.54 -18.81
CA ASP A 58 22.23 -43.84 -19.32
C ASP A 58 21.13 -44.92 -19.24
N ASP A 59 21.44 -46.16 -19.65
CA ASP A 59 20.50 -47.28 -19.64
C ASP A 59 20.17 -47.79 -18.23
N GLN A 60 20.94 -47.40 -17.20
CA GLN A 60 20.65 -47.66 -15.80
C GLN A 60 19.91 -46.50 -15.11
N GLY A 61 19.66 -45.39 -15.84
CA GLY A 61 18.94 -44.22 -15.33
C GLY A 61 19.81 -43.20 -14.58
N ASN A 62 21.14 -43.29 -14.66
CA ASN A 62 22.04 -42.30 -14.05
C ASN A 62 22.23 -41.09 -14.97
N PRO A 63 22.37 -39.87 -14.41
CA PRO A 63 22.63 -38.68 -15.21
C PRO A 63 24.01 -38.70 -15.85
N ILE A 64 24.09 -38.21 -17.08
CA ILE A 64 25.33 -38.00 -17.84
C ILE A 64 25.65 -36.49 -17.80
N PRO A 65 26.58 -36.01 -16.94
CA PRO A 65 26.75 -34.58 -16.64
C PRO A 65 27.15 -33.70 -17.83
N ASP A 66 27.89 -34.26 -18.80
CA ASP A 66 28.45 -33.52 -19.94
C ASP A 66 27.72 -33.81 -21.26
N ALA A 67 26.51 -34.37 -21.19
CA ALA A 67 25.71 -34.65 -22.37
C ALA A 67 25.29 -33.35 -23.08
N SER A 68 25.52 -33.29 -24.40
CA SER A 68 25.15 -32.13 -25.21
C SER A 68 23.65 -32.12 -25.48
N ILE A 69 22.92 -31.22 -24.83
CA ILE A 69 21.48 -31.04 -25.05
C ILE A 69 21.20 -29.95 -26.08
N SER A 70 20.45 -30.30 -27.12
CA SER A 70 19.87 -29.36 -28.07
C SER A 70 18.38 -29.15 -27.79
N TRP A 71 17.88 -27.93 -27.97
CA TRP A 71 16.49 -27.57 -27.70
C TRP A 71 15.77 -27.13 -28.96
N SER A 72 14.47 -27.44 -29.05
CA SER A 72 13.60 -27.00 -30.15
C SER A 72 12.18 -26.75 -29.66
N VAL A 73 11.43 -25.90 -30.38
CA VAL A 73 10.02 -25.56 -30.10
C VAL A 73 9.21 -25.87 -31.36
N SER A 74 8.09 -26.59 -31.22
CA SER A 74 7.24 -26.95 -32.36
C SER A 74 6.57 -25.75 -33.01
N ASP A 75 6.09 -24.80 -32.20
CA ASP A 75 5.48 -23.54 -32.66
C ASP A 75 6.17 -22.34 -31.99
N THR A 76 7.03 -21.67 -32.76
CA THR A 76 7.80 -20.50 -32.32
C THR A 76 7.00 -19.20 -32.30
N SER A 77 5.76 -19.21 -32.82
CA SER A 77 4.81 -18.10 -32.72
C SER A 77 4.16 -18.05 -31.33
N VAL A 78 4.07 -19.20 -30.65
CA VAL A 78 3.48 -19.35 -29.31
C VAL A 78 4.53 -19.12 -28.21
N VAL A 79 5.76 -19.65 -28.35
CA VAL A 79 6.85 -19.52 -27.37
C VAL A 79 8.20 -19.22 -28.04
N SER A 80 9.05 -18.38 -27.44
CA SER A 80 10.50 -18.36 -27.70
C SER A 80 11.25 -19.19 -26.66
N LEU A 81 12.34 -19.82 -27.07
CA LEU A 81 13.19 -20.61 -26.18
C LEU A 81 14.64 -20.14 -26.31
N ASN A 82 15.30 -19.90 -25.19
CA ASN A 82 16.72 -19.57 -25.12
C ASN A 82 17.37 -20.44 -24.03
N ASN A 83 18.20 -21.42 -24.43
CA ASN A 83 18.92 -22.33 -23.52
C ASN A 83 18.08 -22.91 -22.38
N GLY A 84 16.89 -23.42 -22.68
CA GLY A 84 15.96 -24.00 -21.69
C GLY A 84 14.99 -22.99 -21.06
N GLN A 85 15.21 -21.68 -21.20
CA GLN A 85 14.25 -20.66 -20.77
C GLN A 85 13.18 -20.41 -21.84
N ALA A 86 11.94 -20.78 -21.54
CA ALA A 86 10.79 -20.59 -22.40
C ALA A 86 10.04 -19.29 -22.04
N LYS A 87 9.74 -18.46 -23.04
CA LYS A 87 8.97 -17.20 -22.90
C LYS A 87 7.71 -17.23 -23.76
N GLY A 88 6.55 -16.95 -23.17
CA GLY A 88 5.26 -16.91 -23.88
C GLY A 88 5.17 -15.71 -24.84
N LYS A 89 4.81 -15.94 -26.11
CA LYS A 89 4.61 -14.91 -27.14
C LYS A 89 3.16 -14.69 -27.52
N LYS A 90 2.43 -15.79 -27.75
CA LYS A 90 1.05 -15.78 -28.23
C LYS A 90 0.28 -16.87 -27.53
N THR A 91 -1.00 -16.63 -27.28
CA THR A 91 -1.91 -17.62 -26.71
C THR A 91 -1.99 -18.87 -27.57
N GLY A 92 -1.80 -20.05 -26.97
CA GLY A 92 -1.76 -21.31 -27.68
C GLY A 92 -1.07 -22.40 -26.87
N SER A 93 -0.96 -23.60 -27.43
CA SER A 93 -0.19 -24.70 -26.85
C SER A 93 0.93 -25.08 -27.81
N THR A 94 2.12 -25.32 -27.29
CA THR A 94 3.28 -25.77 -28.06
C THR A 94 4.05 -26.81 -27.25
N THR A 95 4.93 -27.57 -27.92
CA THR A 95 5.79 -28.57 -27.28
C THR A 95 7.24 -28.12 -27.41
N ILE A 96 7.96 -28.18 -26.30
CA ILE A 96 9.40 -27.99 -26.26
C ILE A 96 10.05 -29.38 -26.21
N THR A 97 11.06 -29.58 -27.05
CA THR A 97 11.80 -30.84 -27.14
C THR A 97 13.28 -30.61 -26.84
N ALA A 98 13.80 -31.35 -25.87
CA ALA A 98 15.23 -31.48 -25.63
C ALA A 98 15.74 -32.77 -26.29
N SER A 99 16.90 -32.73 -26.96
CA SER A 99 17.47 -33.89 -27.64
C SER A 99 18.98 -34.03 -27.39
N SER A 100 19.41 -35.28 -27.17
CA SER A 100 20.81 -35.70 -26.97
C SER A 100 20.99 -37.07 -27.61
N ASP A 101 22.03 -37.26 -28.42
CA ASP A 101 22.34 -38.50 -29.16
C ASP A 101 21.12 -39.17 -29.82
N GLY A 102 20.25 -38.37 -30.44
CA GLY A 102 19.03 -38.82 -31.11
C GLY A 102 17.87 -39.19 -30.17
N LYS A 103 18.08 -39.24 -28.86
CA LYS A 103 17.01 -39.40 -27.84
C LYS A 103 16.33 -38.06 -27.57
N LYS A 104 15.05 -38.09 -27.18
CA LYS A 104 14.20 -36.89 -27.03
C LYS A 104 13.37 -36.93 -25.75
N GLY A 105 13.32 -35.79 -25.06
CA GLY A 105 12.42 -35.50 -23.95
C GLY A 105 11.52 -34.31 -24.30
N HIS A 106 10.33 -34.26 -23.71
CA HIS A 106 9.29 -33.30 -24.11
C HIS A 106 8.73 -32.57 -22.90
N SER A 107 8.40 -31.29 -23.10
CA SER A 107 7.58 -30.51 -22.18
C SER A 107 6.45 -29.82 -22.95
N LYS A 108 5.21 -29.95 -22.46
CA LYS A 108 4.06 -29.26 -23.05
C LYS A 108 3.89 -27.89 -22.41
N VAL A 109 3.89 -26.84 -23.22
CA VAL A 109 3.73 -25.46 -22.76
C VAL A 109 2.39 -24.91 -23.24
N ASN A 110 1.56 -24.49 -22.30
CA ASN A 110 0.29 -23.82 -22.57
C ASN A 110 0.45 -22.33 -22.25
N VAL A 111 0.47 -21.49 -23.27
CA VAL A 111 0.46 -20.03 -23.13
C VAL A 111 -0.99 -19.58 -23.10
N LYS A 112 -1.45 -19.14 -21.93
CA LYS A 112 -2.80 -18.61 -21.77
C LYS A 112 -2.79 -17.12 -22.10
N LYS A 113 -3.94 -16.61 -22.53
CA LYS A 113 -4.16 -15.15 -22.54
C LYS A 113 -3.87 -14.67 -21.12
N GLY A 114 -2.99 -13.68 -20.97
CA GLY A 114 -2.78 -13.04 -19.67
C GLY A 114 -4.15 -12.65 -19.15
N SER A 115 -4.62 -13.35 -18.11
CA SER A 115 -5.89 -13.06 -17.44
C SER A 115 -5.67 -11.93 -16.47
N GLY A 116 -5.16 -10.84 -17.00
CA GLY A 116 -4.87 -9.69 -16.20
C GLY A 116 -5.70 -8.56 -16.75
N THR A 117 -6.79 -8.30 -16.03
CA THR A 117 -7.62 -7.13 -16.23
C THR A 117 -6.72 -5.92 -16.09
N VAL A 118 -6.68 -5.05 -17.10
CA VAL A 118 -6.07 -3.73 -16.93
C VAL A 118 -6.92 -3.00 -15.89
N THR A 119 -6.31 -2.57 -14.80
CA THR A 119 -7.01 -1.90 -13.70
C THR A 119 -6.58 -0.45 -13.61
N LEU A 120 -7.54 0.41 -13.26
CA LEU A 120 -7.31 1.81 -12.93
C LEU A 120 -7.61 2.00 -11.45
N SER A 121 -6.73 2.67 -10.72
CA SER A 121 -6.91 3.03 -9.31
C SER A 121 -6.61 4.49 -9.06
N LEU A 122 -7.27 5.07 -8.07
CA LEU A 122 -7.01 6.41 -7.54
C LEU A 122 -6.46 6.32 -6.11
N THR A 123 -5.42 7.11 -5.83
CA THR A 123 -4.88 7.28 -4.48
C THR A 123 -4.81 8.77 -4.13
N PRO A 124 -5.38 9.21 -3.00
CA PRO A 124 -6.26 8.46 -2.09
C PRO A 124 -7.62 8.13 -2.72
N GLN A 125 -8.30 7.09 -2.19
CA GLN A 125 -9.68 6.74 -2.59
C GLN A 125 -10.73 7.65 -1.93
N ALA A 126 -10.39 8.31 -0.83
CA ALA A 126 -11.24 9.31 -0.21
C ALA A 126 -10.42 10.34 0.55
N ASP A 127 -10.94 11.57 0.63
CA ASP A 127 -10.34 12.62 1.46
C ASP A 127 -11.39 13.61 1.99
N THR A 128 -11.03 14.34 3.03
CA THR A 128 -11.85 15.42 3.61
C THR A 128 -11.08 16.74 3.63
N LEU A 129 -11.65 17.76 2.99
CA LEU A 129 -11.03 19.08 2.81
C LEU A 129 -11.81 20.17 3.56
N ALA A 130 -11.16 21.27 3.93
CA ALA A 130 -11.86 22.53 4.16
C ALA A 130 -12.05 23.30 2.83
N PRO A 131 -12.98 24.27 2.75
CA PRO A 131 -13.07 25.15 1.59
C PRO A 131 -11.75 25.89 1.35
N GLY A 132 -11.25 25.86 0.11
CA GLY A 132 -9.98 26.41 -0.33
C GLY A 132 -8.80 25.42 -0.27
N ASP A 133 -8.91 24.32 0.47
CA ASP A 133 -7.87 23.30 0.53
C ASP A 133 -7.82 22.48 -0.76
N THR A 134 -6.66 21.87 -1.01
CA THR A 134 -6.43 21.04 -2.18
C THR A 134 -5.87 19.67 -1.83
N VAL A 135 -6.17 18.67 -2.65
CA VAL A 135 -5.56 17.33 -2.61
C VAL A 135 -5.20 16.88 -4.02
N ARG A 136 -4.05 16.22 -4.17
CA ARG A 136 -3.67 15.55 -5.41
C ARG A 136 -4.18 14.11 -5.38
N LEU A 137 -4.94 13.73 -6.40
CA LEU A 137 -5.28 12.34 -6.67
C LEU A 137 -4.31 11.79 -7.72
N ASP A 138 -3.62 10.70 -7.39
CA ASP A 138 -2.75 9.98 -8.30
C ASP A 138 -3.54 8.84 -8.95
N ALA A 139 -3.58 8.84 -10.28
CA ALA A 139 -4.22 7.81 -11.09
C ALA A 139 -3.16 6.86 -11.66
N GLU A 140 -3.32 5.57 -11.38
CA GLU A 140 -2.41 4.53 -11.83
C GLU A 140 -3.16 3.47 -12.63
N VAL A 141 -2.64 3.17 -13.83
CA VAL A 141 -3.11 2.02 -14.62
C VAL A 141 -2.08 0.92 -14.47
N THR A 142 -2.50 -0.26 -14.05
CA THR A 142 -1.64 -1.45 -14.05
C THR A 142 -2.09 -2.44 -15.10
N ASP A 143 -1.11 -3.03 -15.78
CA ASP A 143 -1.35 -4.12 -16.71
C ASP A 143 -1.77 -5.40 -15.98
N GLY A 144 -2.00 -6.44 -16.76
CA GLY A 144 -2.42 -7.71 -16.26
C GLY A 144 -1.43 -8.46 -15.36
N SER A 145 -0.18 -8.02 -15.32
CA SER A 145 0.89 -8.52 -14.46
C SER A 145 1.11 -7.64 -13.22
N GLY A 146 0.28 -6.60 -13.03
CA GLY A 146 0.40 -5.63 -11.95
C GLY A 146 1.49 -4.59 -12.19
N GLN A 147 2.02 -4.48 -13.42
CA GLN A 147 3.04 -3.49 -13.75
C GLN A 147 2.40 -2.15 -14.15
N PRO A 148 2.92 -1.01 -13.69
CA PRO A 148 2.39 0.29 -14.04
C PRO A 148 2.57 0.60 -15.53
N ILE A 149 1.51 1.11 -16.16
CA ILE A 149 1.52 1.62 -17.53
C ILE A 149 1.74 3.14 -17.46
N SER A 150 2.90 3.59 -17.93
CA SER A 150 3.28 5.01 -17.94
C SER A 150 2.78 5.76 -19.18
N GLY A 151 2.77 7.10 -19.12
CA GLY A 151 2.40 7.96 -20.26
C GLY A 151 0.90 8.02 -20.54
N VAL A 152 0.08 7.59 -19.58
CA VAL A 152 -1.38 7.62 -19.68
C VAL A 152 -1.89 9.01 -19.38
N THR A 153 -2.77 9.52 -20.25
CA THR A 153 -3.53 10.75 -19.99
C THR A 153 -4.94 10.38 -19.56
N PHE A 154 -5.39 10.95 -18.45
CA PHE A 154 -6.69 10.67 -17.86
C PHE A 154 -7.67 11.80 -18.16
N ASN A 155 -8.93 11.43 -18.40
CA ASN A 155 -10.02 12.39 -18.40
C ASN A 155 -10.61 12.46 -16.99
N TRP A 156 -10.63 13.65 -16.40
CA TRP A 156 -11.10 13.87 -15.03
C TRP A 156 -12.47 14.53 -15.03
N SER A 157 -13.32 14.12 -14.11
CA SER A 157 -14.63 14.74 -13.90
C SER A 157 -15.00 14.76 -12.42
N SER A 158 -15.82 15.74 -12.04
CA SER A 158 -16.44 15.82 -10.71
C SER A 158 -17.96 15.68 -10.84
N SER A 159 -18.58 14.92 -9.94
CA SER A 159 -20.03 14.83 -9.85
C SER A 159 -20.68 16.12 -9.37
N ALA A 160 -19.93 16.99 -8.69
CA ALA A 160 -20.40 18.27 -8.14
C ALA A 160 -19.25 19.29 -8.11
N SER A 161 -18.97 19.91 -9.27
CA SER A 161 -17.86 20.87 -9.42
C SER A 161 -17.97 22.11 -8.53
N SER A 162 -19.19 22.49 -8.12
CA SER A 162 -19.40 23.57 -7.15
C SER A 162 -19.02 23.21 -5.71
N VAL A 163 -18.86 21.91 -5.41
CA VAL A 163 -18.42 21.39 -4.11
C VAL A 163 -16.94 21.09 -4.16
N ALA A 164 -16.49 20.33 -5.15
CA ALA A 164 -15.07 20.06 -5.38
C ALA A 164 -14.77 20.06 -6.88
N ALA A 165 -13.90 20.97 -7.30
CA ALA A 165 -13.42 21.07 -8.67
C ALA A 165 -12.16 20.22 -8.84
N VAL A 166 -11.95 19.63 -10.03
CA VAL A 166 -10.75 18.87 -10.36
C VAL A 166 -10.14 19.39 -11.65
N ASP A 167 -8.82 19.62 -11.63
CA ASP A 167 -8.03 19.90 -12.82
C ASP A 167 -6.81 18.99 -12.85
N SER A 168 -6.72 18.14 -13.88
CA SER A 168 -5.57 17.24 -14.09
C SER A 168 -5.22 16.35 -12.88
N GLY A 169 -6.23 16.06 -12.05
CA GLY A 169 -6.16 15.29 -10.81
C GLY A 169 -5.76 16.08 -9.55
N LEU A 170 -5.57 17.40 -9.65
CA LEU A 170 -5.57 18.28 -8.49
C LEU A 170 -7.01 18.68 -8.17
N VAL A 171 -7.47 18.33 -6.97
CA VAL A 171 -8.82 18.63 -6.50
C VAL A 171 -8.77 19.82 -5.55
N THR A 172 -9.67 20.78 -5.75
CA THR A 172 -9.86 21.95 -4.87
C THR A 172 -11.24 21.88 -4.22
N GLY A 173 -11.31 22.01 -2.90
CA GLY A 173 -12.58 22.10 -2.17
C GLY A 173 -13.16 23.50 -2.32
N GLU A 174 -14.35 23.64 -2.89
CA GLU A 174 -14.99 24.94 -3.17
C GLU A 174 -16.05 25.30 -2.12
N SER A 175 -16.97 24.38 -1.85
CA SER A 175 -18.07 24.59 -0.90
C SER A 175 -18.42 23.32 -0.15
N SER A 176 -19.01 23.46 1.04
CA SER A 176 -19.32 22.29 1.87
C SER A 176 -20.28 21.34 1.19
N GLY A 177 -19.96 20.06 1.20
CA GLY A 177 -20.75 19.02 0.57
C GLY A 177 -19.92 17.78 0.28
N SER A 178 -20.46 16.90 -0.57
CA SER A 178 -19.75 15.71 -1.04
C SER A 178 -19.74 15.68 -2.57
N ALA A 179 -18.62 15.26 -3.14
CA ALA A 179 -18.43 15.08 -4.57
C ALA A 179 -17.66 13.79 -4.82
N THR A 180 -17.97 13.11 -5.92
CA THR A 180 -17.17 11.99 -6.43
C THR A 180 -16.32 12.51 -7.57
N ILE A 181 -15.01 12.32 -7.46
CA ILE A 181 -14.04 12.60 -8.53
C ILE A 181 -13.75 11.31 -9.28
N THR A 182 -13.88 11.35 -10.59
CA THR A 182 -13.72 10.19 -11.46
C THR A 182 -12.58 10.45 -12.45
N ALA A 183 -11.65 9.50 -12.55
CA ALA A 183 -10.67 9.43 -13.62
C ALA A 183 -11.05 8.34 -14.61
N GLN A 184 -10.99 8.64 -15.90
CA GLN A 184 -11.29 7.70 -16.98
C GLN A 184 -10.16 7.62 -18.00
N VAL A 185 -9.93 6.41 -18.51
CA VAL A 185 -9.05 6.17 -19.66
C VAL A 185 -9.50 4.93 -20.42
N GLN A 186 -9.71 5.06 -21.74
CA GLN A 186 -9.98 3.94 -22.64
C GLN A 186 -11.08 2.96 -22.14
N GLY A 187 -12.14 3.50 -21.52
CA GLY A 187 -13.26 2.71 -20.98
C GLY A 187 -13.08 2.19 -19.55
N LEU A 188 -11.92 2.39 -18.93
CA LEU A 188 -11.70 2.20 -17.50
C LEU A 188 -12.13 3.45 -16.73
N SER A 189 -12.62 3.25 -15.51
CA SER A 189 -13.04 4.31 -14.59
C SER A 189 -12.61 3.96 -13.18
N ALA A 190 -12.17 4.96 -12.41
CA ALA A 190 -11.96 4.86 -10.97
C ALA A 190 -12.45 6.13 -10.28
N ASP A 191 -12.98 5.95 -9.07
CA ASP A 191 -13.66 6.98 -8.32
C ASP A 191 -12.96 7.23 -6.98
N ALA A 192 -12.92 8.50 -6.59
CA ALA A 192 -12.49 8.96 -5.27
C ALA A 192 -13.58 9.83 -4.64
N ALA A 193 -13.87 9.58 -3.36
CA ALA A 193 -14.88 10.32 -2.62
C ALA A 193 -14.28 11.53 -1.91
N ILE A 194 -14.72 12.73 -2.24
CA ILE A 194 -14.25 13.98 -1.64
C ILE A 194 -15.38 14.58 -0.80
N THR A 195 -15.09 14.84 0.47
CA THR A 195 -16.00 15.57 1.35
C THR A 195 -15.39 16.91 1.70
N VAL A 196 -16.08 18.00 1.38
CA VAL A 196 -15.67 19.33 1.81
C VAL A 196 -16.48 19.68 3.04
N LYS A 197 -15.79 19.84 4.18
CA LYS A 197 -16.42 20.16 5.45
C LYS A 197 -16.22 21.64 5.73
N ALA A 198 -17.31 22.39 5.80
CA ALA A 198 -17.24 23.76 6.31
C ALA A 198 -16.62 23.75 7.72
N PRO A 199 -15.81 24.77 8.07
CA PRO A 199 -15.38 24.94 9.45
C PRO A 199 -16.62 24.93 10.36
N SER A 200 -16.63 24.04 11.35
CA SER A 200 -17.79 23.90 12.22
C SER A 200 -17.96 25.17 13.06
N SER A 201 -19.01 25.94 12.78
CA SER A 201 -19.44 27.10 13.58
C SER A 201 -19.91 26.73 14.99
N GLN A 202 -19.95 25.43 15.32
CA GLN A 202 -20.25 24.90 16.65
C GLN A 202 -19.12 25.19 17.67
N GLN A 203 -17.91 25.47 17.20
CA GLN A 203 -16.82 25.91 18.08
C GLN A 203 -17.04 27.40 18.43
N GLY A 204 -18.04 27.66 19.26
CA GLY A 204 -18.45 29.02 19.62
C GLY A 204 -19.90 29.17 20.08
N GLN A 205 -20.79 28.20 19.81
CA GLN A 205 -22.17 28.32 20.27
C GLN A 205 -22.26 27.99 21.76
N VAL A 206 -22.50 29.01 22.57
CA VAL A 206 -22.78 28.87 24.00
C VAL A 206 -24.12 28.17 24.16
N ALA A 207 -24.13 26.97 24.74
CA ALA A 207 -25.33 26.23 25.10
C ALA A 207 -25.77 26.52 26.54
N SER A 208 -24.83 26.84 27.43
CA SER A 208 -25.12 27.27 28.80
C SER A 208 -24.02 28.16 29.36
N VAL A 209 -24.30 28.90 30.44
CA VAL A 209 -23.29 29.68 31.17
C VAL A 209 -23.28 29.21 32.62
N ARG A 210 -22.12 28.76 33.10
CA ARG A 210 -21.91 28.40 34.51
C ARG A 210 -21.34 29.59 35.27
N VAL A 211 -21.99 30.01 36.35
CA VAL A 211 -21.50 31.07 37.24
C VAL A 211 -21.04 30.46 38.56
N GLN A 212 -19.84 30.81 39.02
CA GLN A 212 -19.28 30.35 40.30
C GLN A 212 -18.67 31.50 41.11
N PRO A 213 -18.88 31.52 42.43
CA PRO A 213 -19.82 30.67 43.18
C PRO A 213 -21.29 30.94 42.78
N SER A 214 -22.18 29.95 42.96
CA SER A 214 -23.61 30.09 42.64
C SER A 214 -24.37 30.88 43.70
N ALA A 215 -23.80 31.04 44.89
CA ALA A 215 -24.27 31.97 45.90
C ALA A 215 -23.10 32.43 46.76
N ASP A 216 -23.15 33.66 47.25
CA ASP A 216 -22.18 34.19 48.20
C ASP A 216 -22.79 35.24 49.14
N THR A 217 -22.09 35.55 50.23
CA THR A 217 -22.45 36.59 51.20
C THR A 217 -21.36 37.64 51.29
N VAL A 218 -21.74 38.91 51.21
CA VAL A 218 -20.81 40.06 51.22
C VAL A 218 -21.28 41.12 52.21
N GLN A 219 -20.38 41.78 52.92
CA GLN A 219 -20.73 42.93 53.76
C GLN A 219 -20.97 44.18 52.89
N VAL A 220 -21.74 45.15 53.41
CA VAL A 220 -21.88 46.47 52.78
C VAL A 220 -20.49 47.09 52.55
N GLY A 221 -20.25 47.60 51.34
CA GLY A 221 -18.97 48.18 50.93
C GLY A 221 -17.89 47.18 50.52
N SER A 222 -18.06 45.88 50.82
CA SER A 222 -17.14 44.82 50.38
C SER A 222 -17.50 44.28 49.00
N SER A 223 -16.60 43.49 48.40
CA SER A 223 -16.80 42.90 47.08
C SER A 223 -16.41 41.44 46.99
N VAL A 224 -17.08 40.71 46.11
CA VAL A 224 -16.80 39.31 45.75
C VAL A 224 -16.60 39.19 44.24
N GLN A 225 -15.71 38.28 43.81
CA GLN A 225 -15.50 37.99 42.39
C GLN A 225 -16.33 36.78 41.97
N LEU A 226 -17.19 36.96 40.96
CA LEU A 226 -17.85 35.85 40.28
C LEU A 226 -17.10 35.51 38.99
N THR A 227 -17.07 34.23 38.63
CA THR A 227 -16.52 33.73 37.37
C THR A 227 -17.64 33.15 36.53
N ALA A 228 -17.72 33.52 35.25
CA ALA A 228 -18.66 32.96 34.29
C ALA A 228 -17.90 32.14 33.24
N THR A 229 -18.30 30.88 33.07
CA THR A 229 -17.73 29.95 32.08
C THR A 229 -18.82 29.56 31.09
N PRO A 230 -18.82 30.12 29.87
CA PRO A 230 -19.69 29.67 28.78
C PRO A 230 -19.30 28.24 28.37
N LEU A 231 -20.30 27.37 28.19
CA LEU A 231 -20.13 25.96 27.84
C LEU A 231 -20.86 25.62 26.54
N ASP A 232 -20.28 24.75 25.73
CA ASP A 232 -20.92 24.18 24.54
C ASP A 232 -21.95 23.08 24.93
N ALA A 233 -22.64 22.51 23.94
CA ALA A 233 -23.62 21.46 24.17
C ALA A 233 -23.02 20.14 24.72
N SER A 234 -21.70 19.96 24.58
CA SER A 234 -20.94 18.82 25.11
C SER A 234 -20.36 19.09 26.50
N GLY A 235 -20.56 20.30 27.05
CA GLY A 235 -20.06 20.72 28.37
C GLY A 235 -18.63 21.24 28.38
N ASN A 236 -18.00 21.49 27.22
CA ASN A 236 -16.65 22.07 27.15
C ASN A 236 -16.70 23.59 27.23
N ALA A 237 -15.66 24.21 27.80
CA ALA A 237 -15.56 25.66 27.87
C ALA A 237 -15.39 26.29 26.48
N VAL A 238 -16.21 27.31 26.19
CA VAL A 238 -16.15 28.11 24.97
C VAL A 238 -15.27 29.34 25.25
N SER A 239 -14.10 29.40 24.61
CA SER A 239 -13.21 30.56 24.69
C SER A 239 -13.63 31.67 23.72
N GLY A 240 -13.33 32.92 24.05
CA GLY A 240 -13.63 34.09 23.19
C GLY A 240 -15.08 34.58 23.24
N ALA A 241 -15.97 33.91 23.96
CA ALA A 241 -17.34 34.38 24.14
C ALA A 241 -17.39 35.61 25.06
N SER A 242 -18.04 36.69 24.59
CA SER A 242 -18.26 37.90 25.39
C SER A 242 -19.33 37.65 26.45
N VAL A 243 -19.02 37.95 27.71
CA VAL A 243 -19.94 37.82 28.85
C VAL A 243 -20.42 39.20 29.26
N THR A 244 -21.75 39.35 29.40
CA THR A 244 -22.38 40.55 29.95
C THR A 244 -22.96 40.24 31.32
N TRP A 245 -22.68 41.10 32.31
CA TRP A 245 -23.18 40.95 33.68
C TRP A 245 -24.33 41.90 33.97
N SER A 246 -25.26 41.47 34.83
CA SER A 246 -26.37 42.30 35.30
C SER A 246 -26.77 41.94 36.73
N SER A 247 -27.33 42.90 37.46
CA SER A 247 -27.87 42.71 38.82
C SER A 247 -29.38 42.95 38.80
N SER A 248 -30.14 42.10 39.48
CA SER A 248 -31.59 42.28 39.65
C SER A 248 -31.95 43.44 40.60
N ALA A 249 -31.02 43.88 41.45
CA ALA A 249 -31.23 44.92 42.46
C ALA A 249 -29.95 45.71 42.70
N THR A 250 -29.68 46.71 41.85
CA THR A 250 -28.47 47.55 41.93
C THR A 250 -28.39 48.41 43.20
N SER A 251 -29.50 48.67 43.88
CA SER A 251 -29.53 49.32 45.20
C SER A 251 -29.06 48.42 46.33
N VAL A 252 -29.00 47.10 46.11
CA VAL A 252 -28.53 46.09 47.07
C VAL A 252 -27.11 45.65 46.71
N ALA A 253 -26.86 45.28 45.45
CA ALA A 253 -25.53 44.92 44.96
C ALA A 253 -25.34 45.29 43.49
N THR A 254 -24.17 45.83 43.15
CA THR A 254 -23.78 46.18 41.76
C THR A 254 -22.74 45.20 41.24
N VAL A 255 -22.71 44.93 39.94
CA VAL A 255 -21.71 44.09 39.28
C VAL A 255 -21.06 44.83 38.11
N ASP A 256 -19.75 44.68 37.94
CA ASP A 256 -19.02 45.27 36.80
C ASP A 256 -18.85 44.29 35.62
N GLY A 257 -18.24 44.75 34.53
CA GLY A 257 -18.01 43.95 33.32
C GLY A 257 -17.06 42.76 33.52
N SER A 258 -16.30 42.73 34.61
CA SER A 258 -15.41 41.63 34.97
C SER A 258 -16.06 40.60 35.90
N GLY A 259 -17.31 40.82 36.32
CA GLY A 259 -18.02 39.95 37.26
C GLY A 259 -17.71 40.24 38.73
N LYS A 260 -17.10 41.38 39.04
CA LYS A 260 -16.87 41.81 40.42
C LYS A 260 -18.15 42.42 40.97
N VAL A 261 -18.67 41.85 42.05
CA VAL A 261 -19.91 42.28 42.71
C VAL A 261 -19.58 43.05 43.98
N THR A 262 -20.19 44.22 44.17
CA THR A 262 -20.01 45.08 45.36
C THR A 262 -21.34 45.21 46.10
N GLY A 263 -21.33 45.00 47.42
CA GLY A 263 -22.49 45.20 48.29
C GLY A 263 -22.75 46.68 48.56
N VAL A 264 -24.01 47.11 48.40
CA VAL A 264 -24.45 48.51 48.55
C VAL A 264 -25.34 48.70 49.77
N ALA A 265 -26.30 47.81 49.99
CA ALA A 265 -27.21 47.86 51.13
C ALA A 265 -27.66 46.43 51.49
N GLN A 266 -28.05 46.24 52.75
CA GLN A 266 -28.54 44.93 53.22
C GLN A 266 -29.70 44.42 52.36
N GLY A 267 -29.63 43.16 51.94
CA GLY A 267 -30.65 42.54 51.09
C GLY A 267 -30.11 41.36 50.30
N SER A 268 -30.87 40.93 49.29
CA SER A 268 -30.43 39.87 48.35
C SER A 268 -30.60 40.34 46.91
N ALA A 269 -29.60 40.08 46.07
CA ALA A 269 -29.61 40.37 44.65
C ALA A 269 -29.23 39.12 43.83
N THR A 270 -29.90 38.92 42.70
CA THR A 270 -29.50 37.91 41.71
C THR A 270 -28.61 38.55 40.68
N ILE A 271 -27.39 38.04 40.55
CA ILE A 271 -26.42 38.43 39.53
C ILE A 271 -26.51 37.46 38.36
N SER A 272 -26.68 37.98 37.14
CA SER A 272 -26.80 37.17 35.92
C SER A 272 -25.64 37.45 34.97
N ALA A 273 -25.03 36.39 34.44
CA ALA A 273 -24.02 36.43 33.39
C ALA A 273 -24.60 35.86 32.10
N THR A 274 -24.57 36.63 31.01
CA THR A 274 -25.14 36.25 29.72
C THR A 274 -24.06 36.18 28.65
N ALA A 275 -24.02 35.07 27.89
CA ALA A 275 -23.13 34.88 26.75
C ALA A 275 -23.85 34.06 25.67
N GLY A 276 -23.74 34.47 24.39
CA GLY A 276 -24.37 33.76 23.27
C GLY A 276 -25.89 33.57 23.39
N GLY A 277 -26.59 34.48 24.08
CA GLY A 277 -28.03 34.38 24.35
C GLY A 277 -28.42 33.48 25.53
N GLN A 278 -27.46 32.78 26.14
CA GLN A 278 -27.67 31.93 27.32
C GLN A 278 -27.26 32.66 28.59
N SER A 279 -27.90 32.32 29.72
CA SER A 279 -27.63 33.00 31.00
C SER A 279 -27.41 32.03 32.15
N GLY A 280 -26.42 32.34 32.99
CA GLY A 280 -26.16 31.72 34.29
C GLY A 280 -26.41 32.71 35.41
N LYS A 281 -26.71 32.24 36.62
CA LYS A 281 -27.10 33.08 37.75
C LYS A 281 -26.34 32.73 39.02
N ALA A 282 -26.10 33.74 39.85
CA ALA A 282 -25.65 33.59 41.23
C ALA A 282 -26.44 34.50 42.17
N THR A 283 -26.68 34.05 43.40
CA THR A 283 -27.38 34.83 44.43
C THR A 283 -26.37 35.46 45.37
N VAL A 284 -26.38 36.78 45.51
CA VAL A 284 -25.53 37.51 46.45
C VAL A 284 -26.38 38.09 47.57
N THR A 285 -26.05 37.72 48.81
CA THR A 285 -26.69 38.26 50.02
C THR A 285 -25.77 39.31 50.63
N VAL A 286 -26.30 40.51 50.84
CA VAL A 286 -25.57 41.60 51.46
C VAL A 286 -25.99 41.72 52.92
N ILE A 287 -25.01 41.64 53.82
CA ILE A 287 -25.19 41.76 55.27
C ILE A 287 -24.59 43.08 55.78
N PRO A 288 -24.99 43.57 56.97
CA PRO A 288 -24.38 44.74 57.59
C PRO A 288 -22.86 44.60 57.79
N ASP A 289 -22.21 45.75 57.90
CA ASP A 289 -20.80 45.93 58.23
C ASP A 289 -20.44 45.49 59.66
#